data_AF-A0A0F4SLP5-F1
#
_entry.id   AF-A0A0F4SLP5-F1
#
_cell.length_a   1.000
_cell.length_b   1.000
_cell.length_c   1.000
_cell.angle_alpha   90.00
_cell.angle_beta   90.00
_cell.angle_gamma   90.00
#
_symmetry.space_group_name_H-M   'P 1'
#
loop_
_entity.id
_entity.type
_entity.pdbx_description
1 polymer ?
#
loop_
_entity_poly.entity_id
_entity_poly.type
_entity_poly.pdbx_seq_one_letter_code
_entity_poly.pdbx_strand_id
1 'polypeptide(L)'
;QWLATLDGDGQNDPADIPGMLALVRGEPGKVDVQLVAGHRVNRRDTASKRYASRFANNLRRRLLKDATPDTGCGLKLIERAAFLRLPYFDHMHRYIPALIQRHNGRMIVHPVNHR
;
A
#
# COMPACT_ATOMS: atom_id res chain seq x y z
N GLN A 1 -15.94 -7.11 -2.32
CA GLN A 1 -15.87 -6.37 -1.04
C GLN A 1 -14.45 -5.89 -0.82
N TRP A 2 -14.26 -4.72 -0.20
CA TRP A 2 -12.96 -4.09 -0.04
C TRP A 2 -12.67 -3.82 1.43
N LEU A 3 -11.39 -3.96 1.82
CA LEU A 3 -10.86 -3.66 3.14
C LEU A 3 -9.96 -2.43 3.03
N ALA A 4 -10.18 -1.43 3.87
CA ALA A 4 -9.26 -0.30 4.01
C ALA A 4 -8.49 -0.44 5.32
N THR A 5 -7.17 -0.29 5.28
CA THR A 5 -6.32 -0.24 6.48
C THR A 5 -5.80 1.17 6.68
N LEU A 6 -5.63 1.58 7.94
CA LEU A 6 -5.11 2.88 8.34
C LEU A 6 -4.35 2.71 9.66
N ASP A 7 -3.20 3.36 9.80
CA ASP A 7 -2.47 3.39 11.06
C ASP A 7 -3.13 4.38 12.04
N GLY A 8 -3.13 4.06 13.33
CA GLY A 8 -3.71 4.89 14.39
C GLY A 8 -2.83 6.06 14.83
N ASP A 9 -1.69 6.30 14.16
CA ASP A 9 -0.72 7.34 14.54
C ASP A 9 -1.07 8.74 14.00
N GLY A 10 -2.10 8.84 13.18
CA GLY A 10 -2.62 10.09 12.63
C GLY A 10 -1.86 10.64 11.42
N GLN A 11 -0.88 9.92 10.85
CA GLN A 11 -0.11 10.41 9.70
C GLN A 11 -0.85 10.30 8.36
N ASN A 12 -1.80 9.37 8.26
CA ASN A 12 -2.57 9.13 7.03
C ASN A 12 -3.92 9.84 7.09
N ASP A 13 -4.33 10.47 5.98
CA ASP A 13 -5.63 11.13 5.87
C ASP A 13 -6.72 10.12 5.45
N PRO A 14 -7.75 9.87 6.28
CA PRO A 14 -8.88 9.02 5.91
C PRO A 14 -9.64 9.53 4.68
N ALA A 15 -9.55 10.83 4.37
CA ALA A 15 -10.18 11.44 3.20
C ALA A 15 -9.60 10.94 1.86
N ASP A 16 -8.47 10.24 1.87
CA ASP A 16 -7.89 9.62 0.67
C ASP A 16 -8.59 8.29 0.30
N ILE A 17 -9.29 7.63 1.25
CA ILE A 17 -9.95 6.33 1.03
C ILE A 17 -11.00 6.37 -0.10
N PRO A 18 -11.89 7.38 -0.20
CA PRO A 18 -12.84 7.48 -1.31
C PRO A 18 -12.16 7.52 -2.69
N GLY A 19 -11.05 8.24 -2.83
CA GLY A 19 -10.27 8.30 -4.07
C GLY A 19 -9.70 6.93 -4.45
N MET A 20 -9.16 6.20 -3.48
CA MET A 20 -8.69 4.83 -3.68
C MET A 20 -9.82 3.88 -4.08
N LEU A 21 -11.00 4.01 -3.47
CA LEU A 21 -12.18 3.20 -3.81
C LEU A 21 -12.69 3.48 -5.23
N ALA A 22 -12.64 4.73 -5.68
CA ALA A 22 -13.06 5.11 -7.02
C ALA A 22 -12.19 4.41 -8.10
N LEU A 23 -10.88 4.25 -7.85
CA LEU A 23 -9.96 3.58 -8.78
C LEU A 23 -10.34 2.12 -9.06
N VAL A 24 -10.88 1.43 -8.05
CA VAL A 24 -11.22 0.00 -8.14
C VAL A 24 -12.70 -0.26 -8.43
N ARG A 25 -13.55 0.77 -8.27
CA ARG A 25 -14.98 0.75 -8.62
C ARG A 25 -15.27 1.32 -10.01
N GLY A 26 -14.27 1.83 -10.72
CA GLY A 26 -14.39 2.17 -12.14
C GLY A 26 -14.84 0.97 -12.98
N GLU A 27 -15.18 1.21 -14.25
CA GLU A 27 -15.83 0.26 -15.18
C GLU A 27 -15.56 -1.23 -14.87
N PRO A 28 -16.61 -2.02 -14.55
CA PRO A 28 -16.51 -3.45 -14.26
C PRO A 28 -15.78 -4.20 -15.38
N GLY A 29 -14.73 -4.95 -15.04
CA GLY A 29 -13.97 -5.77 -15.98
C GLY A 29 -12.74 -5.10 -16.62
N LYS A 30 -12.49 -3.80 -16.40
CA LYS A 30 -11.32 -3.11 -16.98
C LYS A 30 -10.01 -3.36 -16.23
N VAL A 31 -10.05 -3.67 -14.92
CA VAL A 31 -8.82 -3.86 -14.14
C VAL A 31 -9.02 -4.86 -13.01
N ASP A 32 -8.36 -6.02 -13.10
CA ASP A 32 -8.27 -7.01 -12.01
C ASP A 32 -7.25 -6.55 -10.94
N VAL A 33 -7.55 -5.43 -10.27
CA VAL A 33 -6.71 -4.91 -9.16
C VAL A 33 -7.15 -5.57 -7.87
N GLN A 34 -6.18 -6.08 -7.10
CA GLN A 34 -6.43 -6.68 -5.78
C GLN A 34 -5.90 -5.79 -4.64
N LEU A 35 -5.07 -4.79 -4.95
CA LEU A 35 -4.48 -3.89 -3.97
C LEU A 35 -4.24 -2.48 -4.54
N VAL A 36 -4.67 -1.46 -3.79
CA VAL A 36 -4.22 -0.08 -3.94
C VAL A 36 -3.33 0.26 -2.74
N ALA A 37 -2.06 0.53 -2.98
CA ALA A 37 -1.12 0.95 -1.95
C ALA A 37 -1.00 2.48 -1.92
N GLY A 38 -1.24 3.09 -0.75
CA GLY A 38 -1.02 4.53 -0.57
C GLY A 38 0.47 4.86 -0.60
N HIS A 39 0.83 5.96 -1.24
CA HIS A 39 2.17 6.53 -1.27
C HIS A 39 2.14 7.97 -0.77
N ARG A 40 2.69 8.21 0.42
CA ARG A 40 2.77 9.55 1.01
C ARG A 40 3.82 10.37 0.25
N VAL A 41 3.38 11.28 -0.60
CA VAL A 41 4.26 12.06 -1.49
C VAL A 41 4.91 13.23 -0.77
N ASN A 42 4.15 13.95 0.05
CA ASN A 42 4.60 15.16 0.74
C ASN A 42 4.98 14.89 2.20
N ARG A 43 5.97 14.01 2.44
CA ARG A 43 6.38 13.68 3.81
C ARG A 43 7.04 14.85 4.52
N ARG A 44 6.56 15.17 5.72
CA ARG A 44 7.14 16.16 6.66
C ARG A 44 8.22 15.57 7.57
N ASP A 45 8.98 14.60 7.05
CA ASP A 45 10.02 13.91 7.81
C ASP A 45 11.33 14.71 7.86
N THR A 46 12.02 14.66 9.01
CA THR A 46 13.41 15.15 9.15
C THR A 46 14.33 14.50 8.11
N ALA A 47 15.36 15.21 7.66
CA ALA A 47 16.27 14.73 6.62
C ALA A 47 16.85 13.34 6.90
N SER A 48 17.27 13.07 8.14
CA SER A 48 17.78 11.77 8.59
C SER A 48 16.79 10.61 8.34
N LYS A 49 15.52 10.79 8.75
CA LYS A 49 14.44 9.82 8.50
C LYS A 49 14.19 9.60 7.01
N ARG A 50 14.28 10.66 6.18
CA ARG A 50 14.13 10.53 4.72
C ARG A 50 15.24 9.69 4.10
N TYR A 51 16.50 9.89 4.51
CA TYR A 51 17.62 9.07 4.02
C TYR A 51 17.51 7.61 4.46
N ALA A 52 17.21 7.37 5.74
CA ALA A 52 17.00 6.01 6.25
C ALA A 52 15.85 5.29 5.52
N SER A 53 14.73 5.97 5.30
CA SER A 53 13.59 5.42 4.56
C SER A 53 13.94 5.14 3.10
N ARG A 54 14.73 6.01 2.44
CA ARG A 54 15.20 5.76 1.06
C ARG A 54 16.09 4.52 0.99
N PHE A 55 17.01 4.34 1.94
CA PHE A 55 17.86 3.16 1.99
C PHE A 55 17.03 1.89 2.20
N ALA A 56 16.13 1.88 3.19
CA ALA A 56 15.26 0.74 3.48
C ALA A 56 14.37 0.36 2.29
N ASN A 57 13.74 1.35 1.65
CA ASN A 57 12.92 1.12 0.46
C ASN A 57 13.76 0.62 -0.73
N ASN A 58 15.00 1.10 -0.90
CA ASN A 58 15.89 0.61 -1.96
C ASN A 58 16.31 -0.85 -1.75
N LEU A 59 16.69 -1.20 -0.51
CA LEU A 59 17.00 -2.59 -0.15
C LEU A 59 15.80 -3.50 -0.42
N ARG A 60 14.61 -3.10 0.03
CA ARG A 60 13.37 -3.87 -0.20
C ARG A 60 13.08 -4.04 -1.68
N ARG A 61 13.15 -2.97 -2.48
CA ARG A 61 12.90 -3.03 -3.93
C ARG A 61 13.80 -4.05 -4.61
N ARG A 62 15.07 -4.15 -4.20
CA ARG A 62 16.01 -5.15 -4.73
C ARG A 62 15.65 -6.58 -4.36
N LEU A 63 15.19 -6.80 -3.13
CA LEU A 63 14.86 -8.14 -2.61
C LEU A 63 13.50 -8.65 -3.08
N LEU A 64 12.46 -7.81 -3.01
CA LEU A 64 11.07 -8.23 -3.24
C LEU A 64 10.55 -7.89 -4.62
N LYS A 65 11.15 -6.90 -5.29
CA LYS A 65 10.72 -6.41 -6.62
C LYS A 65 9.22 -6.11 -6.68
N ASP A 66 8.65 -5.64 -5.58
CA ASP A 66 7.20 -5.47 -5.36
C ASP A 66 6.68 -4.06 -5.75
N ALA A 67 7.47 -3.29 -6.50
CA ALA A 67 7.15 -1.93 -6.97
C ALA A 67 6.59 -0.95 -5.92
N THR A 68 6.80 -1.20 -4.62
CA THR A 68 6.19 -0.39 -3.55
C THR A 68 7.11 0.78 -3.18
N PRO A 69 6.69 2.04 -3.40
CA PRO A 69 7.52 3.20 -3.10
C PRO A 69 7.53 3.60 -1.62
N ASP A 70 6.47 3.25 -0.88
CA ASP A 70 6.34 3.53 0.54
C ASP A 70 5.80 2.31 1.28
N THR A 71 6.72 1.47 1.74
CA THR A 71 6.38 0.27 2.51
C THR A 71 5.73 0.61 3.86
N GLY A 72 6.10 1.75 4.44
CA GLY A 72 5.65 2.20 5.74
C GLY A 72 4.33 2.96 5.72
N CYS A 73 3.66 3.06 4.57
CA CYS A 73 2.32 3.63 4.51
C CYS A 73 1.31 2.60 5.04
N GLY A 74 0.60 2.96 6.11
CA GLY A 74 -0.50 2.16 6.66
C GLY A 74 -1.72 2.13 5.77
N LEU A 75 -1.92 3.17 4.96
CA LEU A 75 -3.07 3.31 4.08
C LEU A 75 -3.00 2.36 2.88
N LYS A 76 -3.85 1.32 2.90
CA LYS A 76 -3.99 0.33 1.82
C LYS A 76 -5.46 0.00 1.61
N LEU A 77 -5.85 -0.22 0.37
CA LEU A 77 -7.17 -0.74 -0.01
C LEU A 77 -6.98 -2.11 -0.64
N ILE A 78 -7.54 -3.15 -0.03
CA ILE A 78 -7.28 -4.55 -0.37
C ILE A 78 -8.58 -5.24 -0.73
N GLU A 79 -8.60 -6.01 -1.80
CA GLU A 79 -9.73 -6.88 -2.10
C GLU A 79 -9.85 -7.93 -0.97
N ARG A 80 -11.05 -8.05 -0.38
CA ARG A 80 -11.27 -8.96 0.76
C ARG A 80 -10.92 -10.41 0.41
N ALA A 81 -11.28 -10.86 -0.79
CA ALA A 81 -11.01 -12.23 -1.23
C ALA A 81 -9.51 -12.49 -1.36
N ALA A 82 -8.74 -11.54 -1.90
CA ALA A 82 -7.29 -11.63 -1.96
C ALA A 82 -6.64 -11.64 -0.57
N PHE A 83 -7.09 -10.78 0.34
CA PHE A 83 -6.58 -10.72 1.71
C PHE A 83 -6.73 -12.05 2.47
N LEU A 84 -7.89 -12.70 2.34
CA LEU A 84 -8.17 -13.96 3.03
C LEU A 84 -7.34 -15.15 2.53
N ARG A 85 -6.70 -15.04 1.36
CA ARG A 85 -5.78 -16.07 0.84
C ARG A 85 -4.35 -15.90 1.33
N LEU A 86 -4.03 -14.77 1.97
CA LEU A 86 -2.66 -14.48 2.38
C LEU A 86 -2.27 -15.31 3.62
N PRO A 87 -1.01 -15.77 3.71
CA PRO A 87 -0.52 -16.42 4.92
C PRO A 87 -0.42 -15.41 6.06
N TYR A 88 -0.74 -15.86 7.27
CA TYR A 88 -0.54 -15.09 8.49
C TYR A 88 0.86 -15.28 9.06
N PHE A 89 1.49 -14.17 9.45
CA PHE A 89 2.72 -14.13 10.25
C PHE A 89 2.88 -12.73 10.85
N ASP A 90 3.73 -12.61 11.88
CA ASP A 90 3.98 -11.33 12.51
C ASP A 90 4.52 -10.30 11.52
N HIS A 91 3.97 -9.09 11.57
CA HIS A 91 4.29 -7.98 10.66
C HIS A 91 3.91 -8.19 9.18
N MET A 92 3.04 -9.16 8.84
CA MET A 92 2.58 -9.39 7.46
C MET A 92 2.07 -8.14 6.74
N HIS A 93 1.55 -7.14 7.46
CA HIS A 93 1.05 -5.87 6.90
C HIS A 93 2.10 -5.10 6.08
N ARG A 94 3.39 -5.28 6.38
CA ARG A 94 4.51 -4.69 5.62
C ARG A 94 4.78 -5.42 4.32
N TYR A 95 4.29 -6.66 4.19
CA TYR A 95 4.57 -7.54 3.06
C TYR A 95 3.35 -7.75 2.17
N ILE A 96 2.18 -7.21 2.52
CA ILE A 96 0.95 -7.29 1.71
C ILE A 96 1.19 -7.01 0.21
N PRO A 97 1.91 -5.94 -0.21
CA PRO A 97 2.17 -5.71 -1.63
C PRO A 97 2.94 -6.85 -2.32
N ALA A 98 3.95 -7.39 -1.65
CA ALA A 98 4.76 -8.48 -2.16
C ALA A 98 3.96 -9.79 -2.19
N LEU A 99 3.14 -10.05 -1.17
CA LEU A 99 2.31 -11.24 -1.07
C LEU A 99 1.22 -11.24 -2.16
N ILE A 100 0.55 -10.11 -2.39
CA ILE A 100 -0.45 -9.98 -3.46
C ILE A 100 0.18 -10.26 -4.83
N GLN A 101 1.34 -9.67 -5.12
CA GLN A 101 2.05 -9.94 -6.38
C GLN A 101 2.52 -11.38 -6.52
N ARG A 102 2.96 -12.02 -5.42
CA ARG A 102 3.31 -13.44 -5.41
C ARG A 102 2.12 -14.33 -5.77
N HIS A 103 0.89 -13.92 -5.45
CA HIS A 103 -0.35 -14.57 -5.86
C HIS A 103 -0.85 -14.13 -7.24
N ASN A 104 0.02 -13.55 -8.07
CA ASN A 104 -0.28 -12.97 -9.40
C ASN A 104 -1.33 -11.85 -9.36
N GLY A 105 -1.57 -11.27 -8.19
CA GLY A 105 -2.49 -10.15 -8.01
C GLY A 105 -1.90 -8.86 -8.52
N ARG A 106 -2.69 -8.09 -9.27
CA ARG A 106 -2.29 -6.75 -9.70
C ARG A 106 -2.44 -5.77 -8.56
N MET A 107 -1.46 -4.89 -8.42
CA MET A 107 -1.54 -3.73 -7.53
C MET A 107 -1.32 -2.42 -8.27
N ILE A 108 -1.85 -1.35 -7.71
CA ILE A 108 -1.59 0.03 -8.14
C ILE A 108 -1.13 0.86 -6.95
N VAL A 109 -0.38 1.93 -7.24
CA VAL A 109 0.05 2.90 -6.23
C VAL A 109 -0.79 4.16 -6.39
N HIS A 110 -1.32 4.68 -5.30
CA HIS A 110 -2.07 5.93 -5.28
C HIS A 110 -1.35 6.97 -4.41
N PRO A 111 -1.08 8.19 -4.91
CA PRO A 111 -0.56 9.26 -4.06
C PRO A 111 -1.59 9.60 -2.97
N VAL A 112 -1.14 9.74 -1.74
CA VAL A 112 -1.98 10.07 -0.58
C VAL A 112 -1.34 11.19 0.23
N ASN A 113 -2.16 11.88 1.02
CA ASN A 113 -1.75 12.97 1.88
C ASN A 113 -0.95 12.44 3.10
N HIS A 114 -0.11 13.33 3.65
CA HIS A 114 0.60 13.15 4.91
C HIS A 114 0.14 14.27 5.85
N ARG A 115 -0.45 13.91 6.99
CA ARG A 115 -1.03 14.86 7.96
C ARG A 115 0.03 15.34 8.96
#